data_AF-A0A1Q7HBU5-F1
#
_entry.id   AF-A0A1Q7HBU5-F1
#
_cell.length_a   1.000
_cell.length_b   1.000
_cell.length_c   1.000
_cell.angle_alpha   90.00
_cell.angle_beta   90.00
_cell.angle_gamma   90.00
#
_symmetry.space_group_name_H-M   'P 1'
#
loop_
_entity.id
_entity.type
_entity.pdbx_description
1 polymer ?
#
loop_
_entity_poly.entity_id
_entity_poly.type
_entity_poly.pdbx_seq_one_letter_code
_entity_poly.pdbx_strand_id
1 'polypeptide(L)' 'MNCSDCKEKLDRYLDRELSNTEMLELQLHLEGCPPCTDNYEFQASLKRLVKVCCEQDKAPDALREKLRQILT' A
#
# COMPACT_ATOMS: atom_id res chain seq x y z
N MET A 1 4.48 9.10 -14.79
CA MET A 1 4.60 7.79 -14.12
C MET A 1 3.58 6.80 -14.69
N ASN A 2 3.95 5.53 -14.89
CA ASN A 2 3.04 4.45 -15.33
C ASN A 2 2.64 3.56 -14.15
N CYS A 3 1.59 2.74 -14.29
CA CYS A 3 1.09 1.87 -13.22
C CYS A 3 2.15 0.90 -12.67
N SER A 4 3.02 0.36 -13.52
CA SER A 4 4.13 -0.53 -13.10
C SER A 4 5.14 0.19 -12.21
N ASP A 5 5.58 1.38 -12.63
CA ASP A 5 6.51 2.22 -11.86
C ASP A 5 5.88 2.64 -10.52
N CYS A 6 4.58 2.96 -10.54
CA CYS A 6 3.82 3.27 -9.34
C CYS A 6 3.82 2.11 -8.35
N LYS A 7 3.65 0.86 -8.83
CA LYS A 7 3.63 -0.34 -7.98
C LYS A 7 5.00 -0.67 -7.39
N GLU A 8 6.08 -0.46 -8.15
CA GLU A 8 7.45 -0.66 -7.66
C GLU A 8 7.85 0.40 -6.62
N LYS A 9 7.42 1.66 -6.80
CA LYS A 9 7.71 2.74 -5.86
C LYS A 9 6.72 2.82 -4.70
N LEU A 10 5.59 2.11 -4.76
CA LEU A 10 4.54 2.12 -3.74
C LEU A 10 5.05 1.69 -2.36
N ASP A 11 5.89 0.65 -2.31
CA ASP A 11 6.41 0.13 -1.05
C ASP A 11 7.34 1.14 -0.36
N ARG A 12 8.23 1.76 -1.14
CA ARG A 12 9.11 2.88 -0.70
C ARG A 12 8.31 4.12 -0.30
N TYR A 13 7.23 4.42 -1.02
CA TYR A 13 6.31 5.51 -0.66
C TYR A 13 5.68 5.25 0.72
N LEU A 14 5.22 4.03 0.95
CA LEU A 14 4.63 3.60 2.22
C LEU A 14 5.65 3.55 3.36
N ASP A 15 6.93 3.37 3.06
CA ASP A 15 8.03 3.45 4.04
C ASP A 15 8.56 4.88 4.23
N ARG A 16 8.05 5.85 3.46
CA ARG A 16 8.52 7.25 3.43
C ARG A 16 9.99 7.38 3.02
N GLU A 17 10.47 6.47 2.20
CA GLU A 17 11.85 6.43 1.67
C GLU A 17 11.98 7.14 0.31
N LEU A 18 10.89 7.69 -0.23
CA LEU A 18 10.92 8.44 -1.49
C LEU A 18 11.27 9.92 -1.27
N SER A 19 11.97 10.50 -2.26
CA SER A 19 12.18 11.94 -2.36
C SER A 19 10.85 12.68 -2.56
N ASN A 20 10.78 13.94 -2.14
CA ASN A 20 9.58 14.78 -2.28
C ASN A 20 9.03 14.84 -3.72
N THR A 21 9.91 14.87 -4.72
CA THR A 21 9.54 14.86 -6.14
C THR A 21 8.84 13.56 -6.54
N GLU A 22 9.42 12.42 -6.18
CA GLU A 22 8.87 11.08 -6.47
C GLU A 22 7.52 10.88 -5.74
N MET A 23 7.42 11.40 -4.52
CA MET A 23 6.18 11.37 -3.74
C MET A 23 5.06 12.12 -4.46
N LEU A 24 5.37 13.31 -4.99
CA LEU A 24 4.41 14.14 -5.72
C LEU A 24 3.98 13.46 -7.03
N GLU A 25 4.92 12.90 -7.80
CA GLU A 25 4.62 12.19 -9.05
C GLU A 25 3.74 10.97 -8.83
N LEU A 26 3.99 10.20 -7.77
CA LEU A 26 3.17 9.06 -7.40
C LEU A 26 1.77 9.50 -6.98
N GLN A 27 1.66 10.58 -6.19
CA GLN A 27 0.37 11.12 -5.75
C GLN A 27 -0.47 11.61 -6.93
N LEU A 28 0.13 12.34 -7.88
CA LEU A 28 -0.50 12.74 -9.13
C LEU A 28 -1.00 11.53 -9.94
N HIS A 29 -0.23 10.43 -9.97
CA HIS A 29 -0.67 9.21 -10.63
C HIS A 29 -1.86 8.55 -9.91
N LEU A 30 -1.84 8.47 -8.58
CA LEU A 30 -2.93 7.92 -7.79
C LEU A 30 -4.23 8.73 -8.00
N GLU A 31 -4.15 10.06 -8.04
CA GLU A 31 -5.31 10.92 -8.32
C GLU A 31 -5.90 10.68 -9.72
N GLY A 32 -5.08 10.33 -10.71
CA GLY A 32 -5.51 10.02 -12.08
C GLY A 32 -5.81 8.56 -12.37
N CYS A 33 -5.51 7.64 -11.45
CA CYS A 33 -5.51 6.20 -11.70
C CYS A 33 -6.21 5.43 -10.57
N PRO A 34 -7.55 5.23 -10.66
CA PRO A 34 -8.31 4.48 -9.67
C PRO A 34 -7.77 3.07 -9.36
N PRO A 35 -7.29 2.24 -10.31
CA PRO A 35 -6.76 0.92 -9.96
C PRO A 35 -5.48 0.98 -9.13
N CYS A 36 -4.65 2.01 -9.31
CA CYS A 36 -3.45 2.20 -8.49
C CYS A 36 -3.80 2.71 -7.09
N THR A 37 -4.82 3.56 -6.97
CA THR A 37 -5.34 4.03 -5.68
C THR A 37 -5.91 2.90 -4.84
N ASP A 38 -6.69 1.99 -5.42
CA ASP A 38 -7.20 0.82 -4.69
C ASP A 38 -6.06 -0.07 -4.15
N ASN A 39 -5.02 -0.29 -4.98
CA ASN A 39 -3.82 -1.01 -4.56
C ASN A 39 -3.06 -0.29 -3.43
N TYR A 40 -2.94 1.04 -3.51
CA TYR A 40 -2.33 1.86 -2.46
C TYR A 40 -3.10 1.74 -1.14
N GLU A 41 -4.42 1.93 -1.16
CA GLU A 41 -5.27 1.84 0.02
C GLU A 41 -5.20 0.46 0.66
N PHE A 42 -5.15 -0.59 -0.17
CA PHE A 42 -4.95 -1.95 0.30
C PHE A 42 -3.61 -2.11 1.01
N GLN A 43 -2.48 -1.74 0.37
CA GLN A 43 -1.16 -1.88 0.99
C GLN A 43 -0.97 -0.99 2.23
N ALA A 44 -1.52 0.23 2.23
CA ALA A 44 -1.51 1.12 3.39
C ALA A 44 -2.30 0.51 4.56
N SER A 45 -3.44 -0.11 4.27
CA SER A 45 -4.24 -0.84 5.26
C SER A 45 -3.48 -2.06 5.79
N LEU A 46 -2.79 -2.82 4.93
CA LEU A 46 -1.92 -3.92 5.35
C LEU A 46 -0.81 -3.44 6.28
N LYS A 47 -0.04 -2.41 5.92
CA LYS A 47 1.03 -1.87 6.78
C LYS A 47 0.49 -1.38 8.13
N ARG A 48 -0.64 -0.68 8.13
CA ARG A 48 -1.29 -0.22 9.37
C ARG A 48 -1.68 -1.41 10.25
N LEU A 49 -2.26 -2.45 9.65
CA LEU A 49 -2.65 -3.64 10.37
C LEU A 49 -1.42 -4.37 10.92
N VAL A 50 -0.39 -4.63 10.11
CA VAL A 50 0.88 -5.23 10.56
C VAL A 50 1.46 -4.47 11.75
N LYS A 51 1.45 -3.14 11.70
CA LYS A 51 1.90 -2.29 12.82
C LYS A 51 1.07 -2.55 14.09
N VAL A 52 -0.25 -2.55 13.98
CA VAL A 52 -1.17 -2.88 15.09
C VAL A 52 -0.95 -4.31 15.60
N CYS A 53 -0.74 -5.29 14.71
CA CYS A 53 -0.46 -6.68 15.07
C CYS A 53 0.86 -6.81 15.85
N CYS A 54 1.91 -6.12 15.40
CA CYS A 54 3.20 -6.08 16.09
C CYS A 54 3.11 -5.37 17.45
N GLU A 55 2.21 -4.40 17.59
CA GLU A 55 1.94 -3.72 18.86
C GLU A 55 1.01 -4.53 19.79
N GLN A 56 0.22 -5.48 19.28
CA GLN A 56 -0.80 -6.24 20.04
C GLN A 56 -0.59 -7.77 20.09
N ASP A 57 0.53 -8.32 19.60
CA ASP A 57 0.88 -9.76 19.57
C ASP A 57 -0.11 -10.68 18.81
N LYS A 58 -1.17 -10.13 18.19
CA LYS A 58 -2.15 -10.89 17.41
C LYS A 58 -2.59 -10.15 16.16
N ALA A 59 -2.48 -10.84 15.02
CA ALA A 59 -3.02 -10.35 13.77
C ALA A 59 -4.55 -10.56 13.69
N PRO A 60 -5.34 -9.52 13.33
CA PRO A 60 -6.79 -9.62 13.27
C PRO A 60 -7.26 -10.51 12.12
N ASP A 61 -8.26 -11.36 12.38
CA ASP A 61 -8.77 -12.36 11.43
C ASP A 61 -9.24 -11.79 10.09
N ALA A 62 -9.74 -10.55 10.07
CA ALA A 62 -10.13 -9.86 8.84
C ALA A 62 -8.96 -9.71 7.83
N LEU A 63 -7.72 -9.62 8.32
CA LEU A 63 -6.51 -9.59 7.49
C LEU A 63 -6.24 -10.95 6.84
N ARG A 64 -6.43 -12.04 7.60
CA ARG A 64 -6.24 -13.41 7.10
C ARG A 64 -7.24 -13.74 6.02
N GLU A 65 -8.49 -13.27 6.16
CA GLU A 65 -9.54 -13.49 5.18
C GLU A 65 -9.28 -12.72 3.87
N LYS A 66 -8.92 -11.43 3.95
CA LYS A 66 -8.54 -10.66 2.75
C LYS A 66 -7.30 -11.20 2.05
N LEU A 67 -6.28 -11.63 2.79
CA LEU A 67 -5.06 -12.23 2.20
C LEU A 67 -5.38 -13.55 1.48
N ARG A 68 -6.28 -14.37 2.01
CA ARG A 68 -6.73 -15.61 1.35
C ARG A 68 -7.43 -15.33 0.01
N GLN A 69 -8.22 -14.27 -0.07
CA GLN A 69 -8.92 -13.90 -1.30
C GLN A 69 -7.99 -13.37 -2.40
N ILE A 70 -6.84 -12.81 -2.03
CA ILE A 70 -5.87 -12.21 -2.98
C ILE A 70 -4.80 -13.22 -3.42
N LEU A 71 -4.58 -14.29 -2.64
CA LEU A 71 -3.58 -15.34 -2.92
C LEU A 71 -4.18 -16.62 -3.54
N THR A 72 -5.44 -16.61 -3.97
CA THR A 72 -6.11 -17.70 -4.71
C THR A 72 -6.43 -17.23 -6.12
#